data_AF-A0A6N2WKB6-F1
#
_entry.id   AF-A0A6N2WKB6-F1
#
_cell.length_a   1.000
_cell.length_b   1.000
_cell.length_c   1.000
_cell.angle_alpha   90.00
_cell.angle_beta   90.00
_cell.angle_gamma   90.00
#
_symmetry.space_group_name_H-M   'P 1'
#
loop_
_entity.id
_entity.type
_entity.pdbx_description
1 polymer ?
#
loop_
_entity_poly.entity_id
_entity_poly.type
_entity_poly.pdbx_seq_one_letter_code
_entity_poly.pdbx_strand_id
1 'polypeptide(L)'
;MTNDQRAEQIIKNYGFHFKDIPKQEIINLIQMEIANYQPGSSEYIRLLCGYLYCLGDISDVPLLEKAKYSISMDVGCMIDGEWIDSLKNGGIETQCTGSRQEIINSFVSYYNNFQSEDEY
;
A
#
# COMPACT_ATOMS: atom_id res chain seq x y z
N MET A 1 -16.26 8.88 7.13
CA MET A 1 -14.83 9.09 6.87
C MET A 1 -14.55 8.56 5.47
N THR A 2 -14.02 9.39 4.58
CA THR A 2 -13.68 9.00 3.21
C THR A 2 -12.43 8.10 3.22
N ASN A 3 -12.16 7.40 2.10
CA ASN A 3 -10.94 6.58 2.00
C ASN A 3 -9.66 7.43 2.10
N ASP A 4 -9.68 8.69 1.67
CA ASP A 4 -8.54 9.60 1.82
C ASP A 4 -8.32 9.95 3.30
N GLN A 5 -9.39 10.27 4.05
CA GLN A 5 -9.30 10.53 5.49
C GLN A 5 -8.80 9.29 6.25
N ARG A 6 -9.25 8.09 5.85
CA ARG A 6 -8.76 6.82 6.40
C ARG A 6 -7.27 6.63 6.13
N ALA A 7 -6.80 6.96 4.92
CA ALA A 7 -5.39 6.88 4.55
C ALA A 7 -4.54 7.85 5.38
N GLU A 8 -4.98 9.10 5.50
CA GLU A 8 -4.31 10.11 6.33
C GLU A 8 -4.23 9.67 7.80
N GLN A 9 -5.29 9.06 8.34
CA GLN A 9 -5.29 8.54 9.71
C GLN A 9 -4.25 7.43 9.91
N ILE A 10 -4.09 6.52 8.95
CA ILE A 10 -3.03 5.48 9.00
C ILE A 10 -1.64 6.13 9.03
N ILE A 11 -1.40 7.14 8.18
CA ILE A 11 -0.12 7.87 8.17
C ILE A 11 0.14 8.58 9.49
N LYS A 12 -0.87 9.23 10.07
CA LYS A 12 -0.75 9.89 11.39
C LYS A 12 -0.47 8.89 12.52
N ASN A 13 -1.06 7.70 12.45
CA ASN A 13 -0.91 6.68 13.49
C ASN A 13 0.46 5.99 13.45
N TYR A 14 0.97 5.70 12.25
CA TYR A 14 2.14 4.83 12.08
C TYR A 14 3.38 5.55 11.55
N GLY A 15 3.21 6.65 10.82
CA GLY A 15 4.30 7.32 10.09
C GLY A 15 5.01 6.37 9.13
N PHE A 16 6.29 6.64 8.85
CA PHE A 16 7.08 5.87 7.89
C PHE A 16 8.27 5.12 8.52
N HIS A 17 8.26 4.96 9.84
CA HIS A 17 9.22 4.12 10.55
C HIS A 17 8.81 2.65 10.47
N PHE A 18 8.87 2.09 9.26
CA PHE A 18 8.31 0.76 8.94
C PHE A 18 8.73 -0.36 9.90
N LYS A 19 9.96 -0.36 10.41
CA LYS A 19 10.43 -1.40 11.34
C LYS A 19 9.60 -1.52 12.63
N ASP A 20 8.92 -0.44 13.03
CA ASP A 20 8.17 -0.37 14.27
C ASP A 20 6.66 -0.61 14.06
N ILE A 21 6.21 -0.72 12.81
CA ILE A 21 4.80 -0.86 12.47
C ILE A 21 4.40 -2.34 12.56
N PRO A 22 3.32 -2.70 13.28
CA PRO A 22 2.85 -4.08 13.37
C PRO A 22 2.34 -4.61 12.01
N LYS A 23 3.17 -5.38 11.30
CA LYS A 23 2.81 -5.95 9.96
C LYS A 23 1.47 -6.70 9.97
N GLN A 24 1.18 -7.45 11.03
CA GLN A 24 -0.07 -8.22 11.13
C GLN A 24 -1.31 -7.33 11.15
N GLU A 25 -1.21 -6.12 11.70
CA GLU A 25 -2.32 -5.17 11.71
C GLU A 25 -2.62 -4.67 10.29
N ILE A 26 -1.58 -4.31 9.52
CA ILE A 26 -1.71 -3.93 8.11
C ILE A 26 -2.32 -5.06 7.28
N ILE A 27 -1.87 -6.31 7.49
CA ILE A 27 -2.44 -7.50 6.83
C ILE A 27 -3.95 -7.62 7.12
N ASN A 28 -4.35 -7.47 8.38
CA ASN A 28 -5.75 -7.57 8.78
C ASN A 28 -6.60 -6.46 8.13
N LEU A 29 -6.09 -5.22 8.08
CA LEU A 29 -6.75 -4.10 7.42
C LEU A 29 -6.97 -4.37 5.92
N ILE A 30 -5.95 -4.86 5.21
CA ILE A 30 -6.07 -5.22 3.78
C ILE A 30 -7.12 -6.32 3.58
N GLN A 31 -7.10 -7.37 4.42
CA GLN A 31 -8.07 -8.46 4.32
C GLN A 31 -9.51 -7.96 4.52
N MET A 32 -9.73 -7.04 5.46
CA MET A 32 -11.03 -6.41 5.66
C MET A 32 -11.47 -5.59 4.45
N GLU A 33 -10.58 -4.79 3.86
CA GLU A 33 -10.90 -4.01 2.66
C GLU A 33 -11.20 -4.90 1.44
N ILE A 34 -10.50 -6.01 1.28
CA ILE A 34 -10.81 -6.98 0.21
C ILE A 34 -12.19 -7.61 0.44
N ALA A 35 -12.53 -7.95 1.68
CA ALA A 35 -13.79 -8.62 2.00
C ALA A 35 -14.99 -7.67 1.92
N ASN A 36 -14.80 -6.40 2.26
CA ASN A 36 -15.87 -5.40 2.32
C ASN A 36 -15.36 -4.04 1.83
N TYR A 37 -15.09 -3.96 0.53
CA TYR A 37 -14.57 -2.75 -0.09
C TYR A 37 -15.55 -1.58 0.05
N GLN A 38 -15.05 -0.44 0.51
CA GLN A 38 -15.80 0.81 0.52
C GLN A 38 -15.58 1.57 -0.79
N PRO A 39 -16.64 1.82 -1.59
CA PRO A 39 -16.54 2.59 -2.82
C PRO A 39 -16.00 4.00 -2.58
N GLY A 40 -15.28 4.54 -3.55
CA GLY A 40 -14.68 5.87 -3.51
C GLY A 40 -13.23 5.85 -3.95
N SER A 41 -12.43 6.79 -3.46
CA SER A 41 -10.99 6.80 -3.68
C SER A 41 -10.36 5.45 -3.30
N SER A 42 -9.36 5.02 -4.06
CA SER A 42 -8.60 3.79 -3.76
C SER A 42 -7.39 4.06 -2.86
N GLU A 43 -7.19 5.29 -2.38
CA GLU A 43 -6.00 5.66 -1.62
C GLU A 43 -5.83 4.87 -0.33
N TYR A 44 -6.92 4.53 0.37
CA TYR A 44 -6.82 3.73 1.59
C TYR A 44 -6.19 2.35 1.34
N ILE A 45 -6.76 1.58 0.40
CA ILE A 45 -6.24 0.24 0.10
C ILE A 45 -4.86 0.30 -0.57
N ARG A 46 -4.60 1.32 -1.40
CA ARG A 46 -3.28 1.56 -2.00
C ARG A 46 -2.22 1.82 -0.92
N LEU A 47 -2.51 2.70 0.04
CA LEU A 47 -1.63 3.00 1.16
C LEU A 47 -1.32 1.74 1.97
N LEU A 48 -2.34 0.97 2.35
CA LEU A 48 -2.15 -0.27 3.10
C LEU A 48 -1.27 -1.27 2.34
N CYS A 49 -1.50 -1.44 1.03
CA CYS A 49 -0.67 -2.29 0.19
C CYS A 49 0.78 -1.79 0.10
N GLY A 50 0.99 -0.47 0.01
CA GLY A 50 2.32 0.13 0.04
C GLY A 50 3.03 -0.03 1.39
N TYR A 51 2.31 0.06 2.51
CA TYR A 51 2.85 -0.29 3.82
C TYR A 51 3.26 -1.76 3.86
N LEU A 52 2.40 -2.67 3.40
CA LEU A 52 2.73 -4.09 3.37
C LEU A 52 3.94 -4.36 2.46
N TYR A 53 4.09 -3.66 1.33
CA TYR A 53 5.30 -3.70 0.52
C TYR A 53 6.54 -3.27 1.32
N CYS A 54 6.48 -2.15 2.03
CA CYS A 54 7.62 -1.64 2.81
C CYS A 54 8.02 -2.60 3.95
N LEU A 55 7.03 -3.23 4.60
CA LEU A 55 7.18 -4.10 5.77
C LEU A 55 7.50 -5.55 5.42
N GLY A 56 7.02 -6.01 4.27
CA GLY A 56 6.83 -7.41 3.96
C GLY A 56 7.95 -8.04 3.14
N ASP A 57 7.74 -9.30 2.81
CA ASP A 57 8.63 -10.08 1.97
C ASP A 57 7.81 -10.86 0.92
N ILE A 58 8.45 -11.81 0.24
CA ILE A 58 7.81 -12.63 -0.79
C ILE A 58 6.56 -13.36 -0.29
N SER A 59 6.45 -13.65 1.01
CA SER A 59 5.26 -14.31 1.58
C SER A 59 4.00 -13.45 1.56
N ASP A 60 4.16 -12.13 1.43
CA ASP A 60 3.05 -11.17 1.42
C ASP A 60 2.50 -10.91 -0.01
N VAL A 61 3.20 -11.39 -1.04
CA VAL A 61 2.81 -11.27 -2.46
C VAL A 61 1.39 -11.75 -2.75
N PRO A 62 0.94 -12.94 -2.27
CA PRO A 62 -0.41 -13.42 -2.58
C PRO A 62 -1.52 -12.47 -2.08
N LEU A 63 -1.28 -11.75 -0.98
CA LEU A 63 -2.25 -10.79 -0.45
C LEU A 63 -2.30 -9.52 -1.32
N LEU A 64 -1.14 -9.01 -1.75
CA LEU A 64 -1.04 -7.86 -2.64
C LEU A 64 -1.67 -8.15 -4.01
N GLU A 65 -1.42 -9.33 -4.59
CA GLU A 65 -2.06 -9.77 -5.83
C GLU A 65 -3.57 -9.87 -5.66
N LYS A 66 -4.05 -10.42 -4.53
CA LYS A 66 -5.48 -10.48 -4.23
C LYS A 66 -6.10 -9.08 -4.16
N ALA A 67 -5.46 -8.13 -3.47
CA ALA A 67 -5.93 -6.74 -3.40
C ALA A 67 -5.99 -6.09 -4.80
N LYS A 68 -4.94 -6.25 -5.61
CA LYS A 68 -4.83 -5.67 -6.95
C LYS A 68 -5.84 -6.25 -7.94
N TYR A 69 -6.12 -7.55 -7.89
CA TYR A 69 -6.86 -8.22 -8.96
C TYR A 69 -8.30 -8.59 -8.60
N SER A 70 -8.70 -8.54 -7.33
CA SER A 70 -10.00 -9.08 -6.88
C SER A 70 -11.05 -8.05 -6.45
N ILE A 71 -10.70 -6.76 -6.32
CA ILE A 71 -11.64 -5.73 -5.87
C ILE A 71 -12.33 -5.04 -7.05
N SER A 72 -11.59 -4.27 -7.85
CA SER A 72 -12.08 -3.58 -9.04
C SER A 72 -10.91 -3.21 -9.97
N MET A 73 -11.22 -2.85 -11.21
CA MET A 73 -10.19 -2.36 -12.16
C MET A 73 -9.51 -1.08 -11.64
N ASP A 74 -10.27 -0.16 -11.06
CA ASP A 74 -9.75 1.11 -10.53
C ASP A 74 -8.76 0.87 -9.38
N VAL A 75 -9.12 0.02 -8.42
CA VAL A 75 -8.22 -0.38 -7.33
C VAL A 75 -6.99 -1.08 -7.88
N GLY A 76 -7.17 -1.95 -8.87
CA GLY A 76 -6.07 -2.66 -9.53
C GLY A 76 -5.10 -1.74 -10.25
N CYS A 77 -5.56 -0.65 -10.85
CA CYS A 77 -4.69 0.36 -11.46
C CYS A 77 -3.89 1.15 -10.41
N MET A 78 -4.42 1.32 -9.20
CA MET A 78 -3.82 2.15 -8.15
C MET A 78 -2.74 1.42 -7.34
N ILE A 79 -2.84 0.10 -7.19
CA ILE A 79 -1.80 -0.72 -6.54
C ILE A 79 -0.68 -0.98 -7.54
N ASP A 80 0.54 -0.55 -7.22
CA ASP A 80 1.66 -0.68 -8.16
C ASP A 80 2.07 -2.15 -8.38
N GLY A 81 2.21 -2.54 -9.65
CA GLY A 81 2.74 -3.86 -10.01
C GLY A 81 4.22 -3.99 -9.65
N GLU A 82 4.96 -2.88 -9.66
CA GLU A 82 6.38 -2.84 -9.31
C GLU A 82 6.62 -3.33 -7.88
N TRP A 83 5.71 -3.05 -6.95
CA TRP A 83 5.80 -3.53 -5.57
C TRP A 83 5.79 -5.06 -5.49
N ILE A 84 4.91 -5.69 -6.28
CA ILE A 84 4.77 -7.14 -6.33
C ILE A 84 6.00 -7.76 -6.98
N ASP A 85 6.45 -7.22 -8.12
CA ASP A 85 7.61 -7.73 -8.84
C ASP A 85 8.91 -7.56 -8.03
N SER A 86 9.06 -6.42 -7.35
CA SER A 86 10.15 -6.15 -6.42
C SER A 86 10.14 -7.14 -5.24
N LEU A 87 8.98 -7.54 -4.69
CA LEU A 87 8.95 -8.57 -3.65
C LEU A 87 9.30 -9.97 -4.18
N LYS A 88 8.82 -10.32 -5.38
CA LYS A 88 9.11 -11.61 -6.03
C LYS A 88 10.60 -11.80 -6.33
N ASN A 89 11.31 -10.72 -6.67
CA ASN A 89 12.74 -10.77 -6.99
C ASN A 89 13.66 -10.50 -5.78
N GLY A 90 13.10 -10.34 -4.57
CA GLY A 90 13.87 -10.07 -3.35
C GLY A 90 14.35 -8.62 -3.20
N GLY A 91 13.79 -7.69 -3.97
CA GLY A 91 14.12 -6.26 -3.92
C GLY A 91 15.33 -5.89 -4.77
N ILE A 92 15.74 -6.78 -5.68
CA ILE A 92 16.88 -6.58 -6.57
C ILE A 92 16.43 -5.70 -7.74
N GLU A 93 17.21 -4.67 -8.04
CA GLU A 93 16.98 -3.79 -9.18
C GLU A 93 17.06 -4.60 -10.50
N THR A 94 16.15 -4.32 -11.42
CA THR A 94 16.11 -4.92 -12.76
C THR A 94 15.85 -3.85 -13.80
N GLN A 95 15.88 -4.23 -15.09
CA GLN A 95 15.48 -3.32 -16.18
C GLN A 95 14.02 -2.84 -16.09
N CYS A 96 13.17 -3.49 -15.28
CA CYS A 96 11.74 -3.21 -15.15
C CYS A 96 11.34 -2.75 -13.74
N THR A 97 12.25 -2.80 -12.76
CA THR A 97 11.96 -2.49 -11.36
C THR A 97 13.14 -1.76 -10.73
N GLY A 98 12.90 -0.64 -10.05
CA GLY A 98 13.92 0.04 -9.24
C GLY A 98 14.43 -0.82 -8.08
N SER A 99 15.47 -0.36 -7.40
CA SER A 99 15.89 -1.00 -6.15
C SER A 99 14.77 -0.85 -5.10
N ARG A 100 14.66 -1.81 -4.19
CA ARG A 100 13.65 -1.75 -3.12
C ARG A 100 13.68 -0.44 -2.34
N GLN A 101 14.86 0.08 -2.04
CA GLN A 101 15.00 1.31 -1.28
C GLN A 101 14.50 2.54 -2.05
N GLU A 102 14.73 2.59 -3.37
CA GLU A 102 14.22 3.69 -4.22
C GLU A 102 12.70 3.68 -4.30
N ILE A 103 12.11 2.50 -4.46
CA ILE A 103 10.64 2.34 -4.49
C ILE A 103 10.04 2.77 -3.15
N ILE A 104 10.64 2.36 -2.02
CA ILE A 104 10.21 2.81 -0.68
C ILE A 104 10.35 4.33 -0.54
N ASN A 105 11.46 4.92 -1.00
CA ASN A 105 11.65 6.37 -0.93
C ASN A 105 10.61 7.12 -1.77
N SER A 106 10.27 6.61 -2.95
CA SER A 106 9.22 7.16 -3.81
C SER A 106 7.86 7.10 -3.13
N PHE A 107 7.52 5.95 -2.52
CA PHE A 107 6.31 5.77 -1.73
C PHE A 107 6.22 6.76 -0.57
N VAL A 108 7.29 6.88 0.23
CA VAL A 108 7.34 7.83 1.35
C VAL A 108 7.20 9.25 0.85
N SER A 109 7.93 9.63 -0.21
CA SER A 109 7.86 10.97 -0.80
C SER A 109 6.42 11.34 -1.21
N TYR A 110 5.70 10.40 -1.83
CA TYR A 110 4.31 10.59 -2.21
C TYR A 110 3.41 10.86 -0.99
N TYR A 111 3.58 10.12 0.10
CA TYR A 111 2.69 10.20 1.27
C TYR A 111 3.15 11.17 2.38
N ASN A 112 4.37 11.69 2.33
CA ASN A 112 4.97 12.48 3.42
C ASN A 112 4.17 13.76 3.77
N ASN A 113 3.46 14.34 2.80
CA ASN A 113 2.61 15.51 2.99
C ASN A 113 1.16 15.23 2.57
N PHE A 114 0.76 13.96 2.58
CA PHE A 114 -0.60 13.58 2.21
C PHE A 114 -1.60 14.16 3.21
N GLN A 115 -2.57 14.89 2.70
CA GLN A 115 -3.71 15.43 3.45
C GLN A 115 -4.96 15.03 2.70
N SER A 116 -5.94 14.50 3.40
CA SER A 116 -7.25 14.31 2.78
C SER A 116 -7.84 15.68 2.45
N GLU A 117 -8.46 15.82 1.28
CA GLU A 117 -9.20 17.03 0.98
C GLU A 117 -10.40 17.09 1.94
N ASP A 118 -10.48 18.15 2.75
CA ASP A 118 -11.70 18.47 3.48
C ASP A 118 -12.79 18.74 2.43
N GLU A 119 -13.87 17.96 2.45
CA GLU A 119 -15.09 18.29 1.72
C GLU A 119 -15.60 19.64 2.27
N TYR A 120 -15.35 20.74 1.52
CA TYR A 120 -15.92 22.06 1.78
C TYR A 120 -17.44 22.09 1.56
#